data_AF-A0A7C1M6U1-F1
#
_entry.id   AF-A0A7C1M6U1-F1
#
_cell.length_a   1.000
_cell.length_b   1.000
_cell.length_c   1.000
_cell.angle_alpha   90.00
_cell.angle_beta   90.00
_cell.angle_gamma   90.00
#
_symmetry.space_group_name_H-M   'P 1'
#
loop_
_entity.id
_entity.type
_entity.pdbx_description
1 polymer ?
#
loop_
_entity_poly.entity_id
_entity_poly.type
_entity_poly.pdbx_seq_one_letter_code
_entity_poly.pdbx_strand_id
1 'polypeptide(L)'
;MDNRDIDIRNYVKRRRSHLRSSNRENMYITLLNDGCEDLFTYINWMNLGDCCNAIVLPATTYFYIPENLDDTEILVNLKPLNLIEDLGCLLSSILDLLPVYSYFTVFLEECKNENKESLKPLLESTGFKVLDITGLNEKTFFCAQKQIICRDAVS
;
A
#
# COMPACT_ATOMS: atom_id res chain seq x y z
N MET A 1 -16.46 20.16 -0.84
CA MET A 1 -15.18 19.54 -0.43
C MET A 1 -15.23 19.36 1.08
N ASP A 2 -15.10 18.13 1.56
CA ASP A 2 -15.18 17.79 2.98
C ASP A 2 -13.87 18.20 3.70
N ASN A 3 -13.94 18.66 4.95
CA ASN A 3 -12.75 19.10 5.71
C ASN A 3 -11.75 17.96 5.93
N ARG A 4 -12.23 16.71 5.96
CA ARG A 4 -11.41 15.51 6.16
C ARG A 4 -10.44 15.24 5.00
N ASP A 5 -10.82 15.55 3.77
CA ASP A 5 -9.96 15.38 2.59
C ASP A 5 -8.77 16.34 2.61
N ILE A 6 -8.99 17.54 3.17
CA ILE A 6 -7.96 18.58 3.31
C ILE A 6 -6.92 18.14 4.34
N ASP A 7 -7.35 17.56 5.45
CA ASP A 7 -6.45 17.08 6.50
C ASP A 7 -5.55 15.94 6.02
N ILE A 8 -6.05 15.03 5.17
CA ILE A 8 -5.23 13.95 4.63
C ILE A 8 -4.28 14.46 3.55
N ARG A 9 -4.74 15.32 2.63
CA ARG A 9 -3.85 15.95 1.65
C ARG A 9 -2.71 16.67 2.36
N ASN A 10 -3.02 17.37 3.46
CA ASN A 10 -2.02 18.04 4.29
C ASN A 10 -1.14 17.03 5.05
N TYR A 11 -1.70 15.96 5.58
CA TYR A 11 -0.95 14.88 6.23
C TYR A 11 0.05 14.22 5.29
N VAL A 12 -0.38 13.82 4.08
CA VAL A 12 0.48 13.23 3.06
C VAL A 12 1.52 14.21 2.57
N LYS A 13 1.15 15.47 2.29
CA LYS A 13 2.12 16.50 1.89
C LYS A 13 3.17 16.75 2.97
N ARG A 14 2.75 16.86 4.25
CA ARG A 14 3.65 16.99 5.39
C ARG A 14 4.52 15.74 5.54
N ARG A 15 3.95 14.54 5.48
CA ARG A 15 4.70 13.28 5.59
C ARG A 15 5.71 13.15 4.47
N ARG A 16 5.34 13.37 3.20
CA ARG A 16 6.27 13.37 2.06
C ARG A 16 7.41 14.37 2.22
N SER A 17 7.13 15.58 2.71
CA SER A 17 8.18 16.57 2.92
C SER A 17 9.17 16.14 4.02
N HIS A 18 8.73 15.37 5.03
CA HIS A 18 9.59 14.85 6.09
C HIS A 18 10.30 13.54 5.69
N LEU A 19 9.64 12.67 4.93
CA LEU A 19 10.20 11.40 4.44
C LEU A 19 11.45 11.63 3.58
N ARG A 20 11.49 12.72 2.80
CA ARG A 20 12.65 13.09 1.96
C ARG A 20 14.00 13.30 2.68
N SER A 21 14.09 13.24 4.02
CA SER A 21 15.37 13.44 4.74
C SER A 21 15.72 12.41 5.83
N SER A 22 14.95 11.34 6.04
CA SER A 22 15.34 10.13 6.80
C SER A 22 14.25 9.07 6.65
N ASN A 23 14.35 8.24 5.60
CA ASN A 23 13.24 7.44 5.10
C ASN A 23 12.79 6.30 6.04
N ARG A 24 13.74 5.56 6.62
CA ARG A 24 13.44 4.37 7.41
C ARG A 24 12.89 4.67 8.80
N GLU A 25 13.50 5.62 9.51
CA GLU A 25 13.09 5.97 10.88
C GLU A 25 11.70 6.63 10.90
N ASN A 26 11.40 7.49 9.92
CA ASN A 26 10.08 8.09 9.79
C ASN A 26 8.99 7.07 9.43
N MET A 27 9.30 6.12 8.55
CA MET A 27 8.40 4.99 8.25
C MET A 27 8.20 4.12 9.49
N TYR A 28 9.26 3.82 10.24
CA TYR A 28 9.17 3.08 11.49
C TYR A 28 8.27 3.78 12.52
N ILE A 29 8.51 5.06 12.81
CA ILE A 29 7.71 5.85 13.75
C ILE A 29 6.24 5.90 13.32
N THR A 30 5.99 6.02 12.01
CA THR A 30 4.64 5.99 11.46
C THR A 30 3.93 4.68 11.79
N LEU A 31 4.57 3.56 11.43
CA LEU A 31 3.99 2.23 11.60
C LEU A 31 3.82 1.89 13.08
N LEU A 32 4.78 2.30 13.92
CA LEU A 32 4.71 2.15 15.37
C LEU A 32 3.51 2.90 15.96
N ASN A 33 3.29 4.16 15.57
CA ASN A 33 2.16 4.96 16.06
C ASN A 33 0.79 4.37 15.67
N ASP A 34 0.73 3.62 14.57
CA ASP A 34 -0.47 2.96 14.07
C ASP A 34 -0.56 1.47 14.48
N GLY A 35 0.31 0.97 15.38
CA GLY A 35 0.31 -0.42 15.86
C GLY A 35 0.60 -1.47 14.77
N CYS A 36 1.40 -1.08 13.78
CA CYS A 36 1.72 -1.85 12.59
C CYS A 36 3.21 -2.28 12.55
N GLU A 37 3.80 -2.63 13.70
CA GLU A 37 5.20 -3.04 13.81
C GLU A 37 5.51 -4.31 12.99
N ASP A 38 4.55 -5.22 12.89
CA ASP A 38 4.63 -6.42 12.06
C ASP A 38 4.84 -6.06 10.58
N LEU A 39 4.14 -5.01 10.11
CA LEU A 39 4.24 -4.54 8.73
C LEU A 39 5.61 -3.91 8.47
N PHE A 40 6.18 -3.19 9.44
CA PHE A 40 7.55 -2.69 9.34
C PHE A 40 8.57 -3.83 9.27
N THR A 41 8.38 -4.86 10.09
CA THR A 41 9.22 -6.07 10.09
C THR A 41 9.17 -6.74 8.72
N TYR A 42 7.97 -6.91 8.17
CA TYR A 42 7.75 -7.44 6.84
C TYR A 42 8.44 -6.63 5.74
N ILE A 43 8.25 -5.30 5.73
CA ILE A 43 8.89 -4.38 4.77
C ILE A 43 10.43 -4.49 4.81
N ASN A 44 11.01 -4.64 5.99
CA ASN A 44 12.45 -4.85 6.13
C ASN A 44 12.91 -6.21 5.58
N TRP A 45 12.15 -7.29 5.80
CA TRP A 45 12.46 -8.60 5.21
C TRP A 45 12.43 -8.57 3.68
N MET A 46 11.54 -7.77 3.11
CA MET A 46 11.48 -7.52 1.67
C MET A 46 12.59 -6.61 1.14
N ASN A 47 13.49 -6.12 2.01
CA ASN A 47 14.55 -5.16 1.70
C ASN A 47 14.00 -3.83 1.11
N LEU A 48 12.79 -3.46 1.52
CA LEU A 48 12.11 -2.21 1.12
C LEU A 48 12.17 -1.14 2.22
N GLY A 49 12.78 -1.45 3.37
CA GLY A 49 12.93 -0.56 4.52
C GLY A 49 13.70 0.73 4.24
N ASP A 50 14.58 0.69 3.25
CA ASP A 50 15.48 1.79 2.88
C ASP A 50 15.02 2.57 1.64
N CYS A 51 13.83 2.24 1.09
CA CYS A 51 13.25 2.95 -0.06
C CYS A 51 13.07 4.44 0.23
N CYS A 52 13.44 5.28 -0.74
CA CYS A 52 13.59 6.71 -0.53
C CYS A 52 12.30 7.53 -0.65
N ASN A 53 11.26 6.94 -1.24
CA ASN A 53 9.96 7.59 -1.46
C ASN A 53 8.83 6.65 -1.04
N ALA A 54 8.75 6.39 0.25
CA ALA A 54 7.65 5.64 0.84
C ALA A 54 6.42 6.54 1.10
N ILE A 55 5.23 6.04 0.78
CA ILE A 55 3.96 6.62 1.18
C ILE A 55 3.21 5.60 2.01
N VAL A 56 2.79 6.01 3.20
CA VAL A 56 1.98 5.20 4.09
C VAL A 56 0.57 5.76 4.12
N LEU A 57 -0.40 4.98 3.66
CA LEU A 57 -1.82 5.31 3.72
C LEU A 57 -2.36 4.89 5.09
N PRO A 58 -2.85 5.84 5.91
CA PRO A 58 -3.30 5.55 7.27
C PRO A 58 -4.58 4.71 7.29
N ALA A 59 -4.75 3.89 8.32
CA ALA A 59 -5.92 3.01 8.47
C ALA A 59 -7.22 3.79 8.74
N THR A 60 -7.11 5.02 9.23
CA THR A 60 -8.20 5.84 9.78
C THR A 60 -9.04 6.56 8.73
N THR A 61 -8.61 6.62 7.47
CA THR A 61 -9.31 7.41 6.44
C THR A 61 -9.61 6.58 5.21
N TYR A 62 -10.88 6.59 4.81
CA TYR A 62 -11.42 5.49 4.00
C TYR A 62 -10.94 5.44 2.55
N PHE A 63 -10.61 6.54 1.86
CA PHE A 63 -10.33 6.48 0.41
C PHE A 63 -9.48 7.64 -0.16
N TYR A 64 -8.49 8.16 0.55
CA TYR A 64 -7.61 9.18 -0.03
C TYR A 64 -6.33 8.56 -0.58
N ILE A 65 -6.29 8.36 -1.90
CA ILE A 65 -5.05 8.11 -2.62
C ILE A 65 -4.49 9.48 -3.04
N PRO A 66 -3.22 9.80 -2.74
CA PRO A 66 -2.62 11.07 -3.11
C PRO A 66 -2.71 11.34 -4.62
N GLU A 67 -3.03 12.57 -5.00
CA GLU A 67 -3.23 12.99 -6.41
C GLU A 67 -1.97 12.92 -7.29
N ASN A 68 -0.80 12.70 -6.68
CA ASN A 68 0.46 12.53 -7.40
C ASN A 68 1.18 11.37 -6.74
N LEU A 69 1.44 10.27 -7.44
CA LEU A 69 2.26 9.17 -6.93
C LEU A 69 3.53 8.98 -7.75
N ASP A 70 3.86 9.93 -8.63
CA ASP A 70 4.79 9.82 -9.76
C ASP A 70 6.23 9.43 -9.35
N ASP A 71 6.62 9.71 -8.10
CA ASP A 71 7.92 9.41 -7.50
C ASP A 71 7.89 8.30 -6.44
N THR A 72 6.74 7.65 -6.22
CA THR A 72 6.52 6.71 -5.13
C THR A 72 7.24 5.40 -5.41
N GLU A 73 8.17 5.01 -4.55
CA GLU A 73 8.85 3.70 -4.64
C GLU A 73 8.06 2.61 -3.93
N ILE A 74 7.48 2.93 -2.76
CA ILE A 74 6.66 2.00 -2.00
C ILE A 74 5.41 2.70 -1.48
N LEU A 75 4.26 2.11 -1.78
CA LEU A 75 2.98 2.47 -1.18
C LEU A 75 2.60 1.39 -0.16
N VAL A 76 2.42 1.79 1.09
CA VAL A 76 2.05 0.93 2.21
C VAL A 76 0.61 1.26 2.60
N ASN A 77 -0.29 0.29 2.56
CA ASN A 77 -1.66 0.49 3.04
C ASN A 77 -1.84 -0.08 4.45
N LEU A 78 -2.17 0.77 5.42
CA LEU A 78 -2.36 0.34 6.81
C LEU A 78 -3.76 -0.18 7.10
N LYS A 79 -4.71 0.00 6.18
CA LYS A 79 -6.03 -0.60 6.33
C LYS A 79 -5.99 -2.04 5.85
N PRO A 80 -6.43 -3.02 6.67
CA PRO A 80 -6.52 -4.41 6.21
C PRO A 80 -7.44 -4.49 4.99
N LEU A 81 -6.98 -5.13 3.91
CA LEU A 81 -7.70 -5.08 2.64
C LEU A 81 -9.07 -5.76 2.69
N ASN A 82 -9.25 -6.76 3.56
CA ASN A 82 -10.54 -7.40 3.79
C ASN A 82 -11.58 -6.51 4.51
N LEU A 83 -11.21 -5.30 4.95
CA LEU A 83 -12.13 -4.31 5.53
C LEU A 83 -12.54 -3.21 4.54
N ILE A 84 -12.16 -3.37 3.28
CA ILE A 84 -12.43 -2.39 2.23
C ILE A 84 -13.59 -2.91 1.41
N GLU A 85 -14.72 -2.20 1.50
CA GLU A 85 -15.99 -2.58 0.86
C GLU A 85 -15.84 -2.70 -0.66
N ASP A 86 -15.17 -1.73 -1.29
CA ASP A 86 -14.89 -1.73 -2.73
C ASP A 86 -13.39 -1.85 -3.00
N LEU A 87 -12.86 -3.05 -2.74
CA LEU A 87 -11.45 -3.35 -2.94
C LEU A 87 -11.03 -3.24 -4.42
N GLY A 88 -11.92 -3.59 -5.36
CA GLY A 88 -11.63 -3.53 -6.79
C GLY A 88 -11.41 -2.09 -7.27
N CYS A 89 -12.28 -1.16 -6.89
CA CYS A 89 -12.12 0.25 -7.23
C CYS A 89 -10.89 0.88 -6.58
N LEU A 90 -10.57 0.51 -5.34
CA LEU A 90 -9.34 0.96 -4.69
C LEU A 90 -8.10 0.51 -5.47
N LEU A 91 -8.00 -0.79 -5.77
CA LEU A 91 -6.85 -1.34 -6.49
C LEU A 91 -6.67 -0.71 -7.87
N SER A 92 -7.77 -0.50 -8.60
CA SER A 92 -7.75 0.17 -9.90
C SER A 92 -7.26 1.62 -9.78
N SER A 93 -7.75 2.36 -8.78
CA SER A 93 -7.33 3.76 -8.54
C SER A 93 -5.86 3.86 -8.14
N ILE A 94 -5.37 2.94 -7.30
CA ILE A 94 -3.96 2.87 -6.91
C ILE A 94 -3.11 2.55 -8.14
N LEU A 95 -3.53 1.58 -8.95
CA LEU A 95 -2.81 1.17 -10.16
C LEU A 95 -2.67 2.35 -11.13
N ASP A 96 -3.73 3.10 -11.38
CA ASP A 96 -3.70 4.22 -12.34
C ASP A 96 -2.72 5.32 -11.92
N LEU A 97 -2.57 5.53 -10.61
CA LEU A 97 -1.72 6.58 -10.06
C LEU A 97 -0.27 6.12 -9.86
N LEU A 98 -0.03 4.86 -9.51
CA LEU A 98 1.32 4.37 -9.18
C LEU A 98 2.25 4.31 -10.41
N PRO A 99 3.52 4.69 -10.27
CA PRO A 99 4.56 4.35 -11.23
C PRO A 99 4.72 2.84 -11.39
N VAL A 100 5.20 2.42 -12.56
CA VAL A 100 5.40 0.99 -12.88
C VAL A 100 6.40 0.31 -11.95
N TYR A 101 7.42 1.03 -11.49
CA TYR A 101 8.46 0.48 -10.62
C TYR A 101 8.00 0.31 -9.17
N SER A 102 6.84 0.89 -8.80
CA SER A 102 6.41 0.99 -7.42
C SER A 102 5.98 -0.35 -6.82
N TYR A 103 6.39 -0.56 -5.58
CA TYR A 103 5.90 -1.62 -4.72
C TYR A 103 4.63 -1.19 -4.01
N PHE A 104 3.73 -2.14 -3.82
CA PHE A 104 2.51 -2.01 -3.04
C PHE A 104 2.53 -3.07 -1.95
N THR A 105 2.58 -2.64 -0.69
CA THR A 105 2.65 -3.52 0.48
C THR A 105 1.40 -3.36 1.32
N VAL A 106 0.76 -4.49 1.62
CA VAL A 106 -0.57 -4.56 2.23
C VAL A 106 -0.68 -5.77 3.15
N PHE A 107 -1.74 -5.82 3.95
CA PHE A 107 -2.02 -6.99 4.79
C PHE A 107 -3.51 -7.30 4.92
N LEU A 108 -3.78 -8.50 5.42
CA LEU A 108 -5.09 -9.02 5.81
C LEU A 108 -5.06 -9.42 7.28
N GLU A 109 -6.16 -9.18 8.00
CA GLU A 109 -6.39 -9.78 9.32
C GLU A 109 -7.04 -11.16 9.14
N GLU A 110 -6.40 -12.22 9.64
CA GLU A 110 -6.87 -13.61 9.48
C GLU A 110 -8.19 -13.90 10.20
N CYS A 111 -8.54 -13.12 11.22
CA CYS A 111 -9.82 -13.23 11.93
C CYS A 111 -11.06 -13.00 11.04
N LYS A 112 -10.87 -12.55 9.79
CA LYS A 112 -11.92 -12.29 8.80
C LYS A 112 -11.58 -13.05 7.51
N ASN A 113 -11.68 -14.38 7.63
CA ASN A 113 -11.24 -15.43 6.70
C ASN A 113 -11.83 -15.41 5.28
N GLU A 114 -12.70 -14.46 4.94
CA GLU A 114 -13.51 -14.56 3.71
C GLU A 114 -12.73 -14.22 2.42
N ASN A 115 -11.55 -13.58 2.51
CA ASN A 115 -10.87 -12.99 1.34
C ASN A 115 -9.41 -13.44 1.10
N LYS A 116 -8.85 -14.36 1.90
CA LYS A 116 -7.43 -14.75 1.79
C LYS A 116 -7.10 -15.44 0.46
N GLU A 117 -7.95 -16.36 0.02
CA GLU A 117 -7.76 -17.08 -1.26
C GLU A 117 -8.05 -16.20 -2.49
N SER A 118 -8.86 -15.14 -2.32
CA SER A 118 -9.30 -14.28 -3.41
C SER A 118 -8.38 -13.08 -3.66
N LEU A 119 -7.54 -12.68 -2.70
CA LEU A 119 -6.76 -11.45 -2.83
C LEU A 119 -5.63 -11.55 -3.86
N LYS A 120 -4.86 -12.63 -3.88
CA LYS A 120 -3.78 -12.79 -4.87
C LYS A 120 -4.32 -12.74 -6.31
N PRO A 121 -5.35 -13.54 -6.68
CA PRO A 121 -5.97 -13.45 -8.00
C PRO A 121 -6.52 -12.04 -8.30
N LEU A 122 -7.07 -11.34 -7.30
CA LEU A 122 -7.57 -9.99 -7.47
C LEU A 122 -6.44 -8.97 -7.75
N LEU A 123 -5.33 -9.05 -7.02
CA LEU A 123 -4.15 -8.23 -7.27
C LEU A 123 -3.57 -8.51 -8.67
N GLU A 124 -3.48 -9.78 -9.06
CA GLU A 124 -2.97 -10.18 -10.36
C GLU A 124 -3.86 -9.74 -11.53
N SER A 125 -5.19 -9.93 -11.39
CA SER A 125 -6.16 -9.50 -12.42
C SER A 125 -6.28 -7.98 -12.55
N THR A 126 -5.95 -7.22 -11.51
CA THR A 126 -5.92 -5.74 -11.55
C THR A 126 -4.60 -5.21 -12.11
N GLY A 127 -3.57 -6.03 -12.31
CA GLY A 127 -2.30 -5.60 -12.91
C GLY A 127 -1.15 -5.40 -11.95
N PHE A 128 -1.25 -5.97 -10.75
CA PHE A 128 -0.10 -6.16 -9.87
C PHE A 128 0.50 -7.54 -10.05
N LYS A 129 1.82 -7.65 -9.98
CA LYS A 129 2.50 -8.93 -9.79
C LYS A 129 2.75 -9.13 -8.30
N VAL A 130 2.17 -10.16 -7.70
CA VAL A 130 2.47 -10.53 -6.31
C VAL A 130 3.88 -11.13 -6.25
N LEU A 131 4.75 -10.55 -5.43
CA LEU A 131 6.14 -10.94 -5.25
C LEU A 131 6.34 -11.84 -4.04
N ASP A 132 5.60 -11.57 -2.97
CA ASP A 132 5.71 -12.32 -1.71
C ASP A 132 4.38 -12.33 -0.95
N ILE A 133 4.16 -13.43 -0.20
CA ILE A 133 3.07 -13.59 0.76
C ILE A 133 3.63 -14.21 2.02
N THR A 134 3.47 -13.54 3.15
CA THR A 134 4.02 -13.99 4.44
C THR A 134 2.97 -13.93 5.54
N GLY A 135 2.80 -15.00 6.31
CA GLY A 135 1.96 -15.02 7.52
C GLY A 135 2.77 -14.65 8.77
N LEU A 136 2.28 -13.70 9.56
CA LEU A 136 2.90 -13.26 10.82
C LEU A 136 1.83 -12.67 11.75
N ASN A 137 1.82 -13.09 13.03
CA ASN A 137 0.94 -12.55 14.09
C ASN A 137 -0.54 -12.43 13.67
N GLU A 138 -1.12 -13.52 13.17
CA GLU A 138 -2.53 -13.60 12.72
C GLU A 138 -2.86 -12.62 11.58
N LYS A 139 -1.84 -12.16 10.85
CA LYS A 139 -1.96 -11.34 9.65
C LYS A 139 -1.28 -12.04 8.48
N THR A 140 -1.82 -11.85 7.28
CA THR A 140 -1.15 -12.23 6.03
C THR A 140 -0.72 -10.97 5.31
N PHE A 141 0.58 -10.82 5.10
CA PHE A 141 1.22 -9.72 4.40
C PHE A 141 1.42 -10.07 2.93
N PHE A 142 1.29 -9.06 2.07
CA PHE A 142 1.53 -9.18 0.63
C PHE A 142 2.44 -8.05 0.20
N CYS A 143 3.41 -8.39 -0.64
CA CYS A 143 4.17 -7.44 -1.43
C CYS A 143 3.86 -7.68 -2.89
N ALA A 144 3.42 -6.64 -3.58
CA ALA A 144 3.15 -6.69 -5.01
C ALA A 144 3.82 -5.52 -5.72
N GLN A 145 4.04 -5.64 -7.02
CA GLN A 145 4.60 -4.57 -7.84
C GLN A 145 3.67 -4.29 -9.01
N LYS A 146 3.47 -3.02 -9.36
CA LYS A 146 2.71 -2.68 -10.56
C LYS A 146 3.38 -3.32 -11.78
N GLN A 147 2.59 -3.95 -12.64
CA GLN A 147 3.09 -4.52 -13.88
C GLN A 147 2.58 -3.71 -15.07
N ILE A 148 3.43 -3.54 -16.09
CA ILE A 148 2.94 -3.12 -17.40
C ILE A 148 2.17 -4.31 -17.98
N ILE A 149 0.85 -4.22 -17.98
CA ILE A 149 0.04 -5.11 -18.79
C ILE A 149 0.10 -4.58 -20.22
N CYS A 150 0.94 -5.18 -21.05
CA CYS A 150 0.77 -5.05 -22.49
C CYS A 150 -0.57 -5.72 -22.83
N ARG A 151 -1.62 -4.93 -23.05
CA ARG A 151 -2.81 -5.45 -23.73
C ARG A 151 -2.39 -5.71 -25.16
N ASP A 152 -2.10 -6.96 -25.49
CA ASP A 152 -1.90 -7.35 -26.88
C ASP A 152 -3.09 -6.84 -27.67
N ALA A 153 -2.80 -6.04 -28.70
CA ALA A 153 -3.79 -5.55 -29.63
C ALA A 153 -4.43 -6.78 -30.28
N VAL A 154 -5.65 -7.13 -29.87
CA VAL A 154 -6.45 -8.15 -30.54
C VAL A 154 -6.64 -7.65 -31.97
N SER A 155 -6.01 -8.40 -32.88
CA SER A 155 -6.01 -8.20 -34.32
C SER A 155 -7.37 -8.50 -34.93
#